data_AF-A0A1N7SF11-F1
#
_entry.id   AF-A0A1N7SF11-F1
#
_cell.length_a   1.000
_cell.length_b   1.000
_cell.length_c   1.000
_cell.angle_alpha   90.00
_cell.angle_beta   90.00
_cell.angle_gamma   90.00
#
_symmetry.space_group_name_H-M   'P 1'
#
loop_
_entity.id
_entity.type
_entity.pdbx_description
1 polymer ?
#
loop_
_entity_poly.entity_id
_entity_poly.type
_entity_poly.pdbx_seq_one_letter_code
_entity_poly.pdbx_strand_id
1 'polypeptide(L)'
;MRDTDLPDLTFPMVRLGTMETPWDLLGLLYRGGAAARPNHVSALIAGGDLGIPVPERIALVQRIHSEIASVLVSGGGKETARSRIYCVRRFFAWADDGGAAMTLDTVIDVFVHWTDYLLHRQRVVRDLNERGVYQLAKSVAAVLDRVLERRISVLSSTRIRKPRYNRLARDTGADRQSLAQSFVFGHALVDICDALTVESIHGPPPVRIPLRSGKVLEEWSVRSRADARQPQYRLINLRIEAELLLFIAQTGLNRSQAHTARVGHFHYTSHLDGYQVRRYKHRRQGEVEFEIYREYRELFERYLTWRAAIFPDDPDGLLFPFVRHGRAEDAPPRFTGIRTVCRRLGITFVSPRPLRKLRINWLLRELHDPALAAEMAQHAQQTLLRDYLEPNAHVAMVEISRFHRQSDPDIAMPGPGRCVSPVPAALPGTPPQATQPDCVSAAGCLFCVHHRDIDSEDHVWSLASFRHLKSLELARGHPSPPDRRISPALHPAALAIARLAAKLKFYERSSVVRGQWVREALLRIEEGAYHPAWRAFIQLAGDRP
;
A
#
# COMPACT_ATOMS: atom_id res chain seq x y z
N MET A 1 -27.66 -13.54 43.48
CA MET A 1 -28.02 -12.18 43.03
C MET A 1 -29.12 -12.33 41.98
N ARG A 2 -30.24 -11.61 42.13
CA ARG A 2 -31.23 -11.45 41.04
C ARG A 2 -30.68 -10.41 40.05
N ASP A 3 -31.08 -10.47 38.78
CA ASP A 3 -30.61 -9.58 37.68
C ASP A 3 -30.75 -8.07 37.98
N THR A 4 -31.50 -7.68 39.01
CA THR A 4 -31.79 -6.29 39.38
C THR A 4 -30.64 -5.50 40.04
N ASP A 5 -29.52 -6.13 40.43
CA ASP A 5 -28.36 -5.44 41.03
C ASP A 5 -27.15 -5.29 40.07
N LEU A 6 -27.31 -5.64 38.79
CA LEU A 6 -26.23 -5.55 37.82
C LEU A 6 -26.07 -4.10 37.30
N PRO A 7 -24.82 -3.63 37.11
CA PRO A 7 -24.58 -2.30 36.57
C PRO A 7 -25.03 -2.20 35.11
N ASP A 8 -25.50 -1.01 34.71
CA ASP A 8 -25.72 -0.68 33.32
C ASP A 8 -24.37 -0.58 32.59
N LEU A 9 -24.15 -1.49 31.65
CA LEU A 9 -22.92 -1.62 30.87
C LEU A 9 -23.14 -1.29 29.38
N THR A 10 -24.23 -0.59 29.07
CA THR A 10 -24.56 -0.12 27.71
C THR A 10 -23.81 1.17 27.34
N PHE A 11 -23.73 1.49 26.05
CA PHE A 11 -23.10 2.73 25.55
C PHE A 11 -24.14 3.65 24.86
N PRO A 12 -25.02 4.33 25.61
CA PRO A 12 -26.15 5.09 25.05
C PRO A 12 -25.73 6.31 24.22
N MET A 13 -24.54 6.85 24.45
CA MET A 13 -23.98 7.99 23.68
C MET A 13 -23.57 7.62 22.24
N VAL A 14 -23.55 6.33 21.88
CA VAL A 14 -23.18 5.90 20.54
C VAL A 14 -24.41 5.90 19.63
N ARG A 15 -24.41 6.75 18.59
CA ARG A 15 -25.43 6.70 17.53
C ARG A 15 -25.30 5.39 16.74
N LEU A 16 -26.29 4.51 16.86
CA LEU A 16 -26.38 3.23 16.17
C LEU A 16 -27.55 3.23 15.20
N GLY A 17 -27.46 2.45 14.12
CA GLY A 17 -28.58 2.25 13.21
C GLY A 17 -29.70 1.43 13.86
N THR A 18 -30.93 1.53 13.35
CA THR A 18 -32.10 0.81 13.92
C THR A 18 -31.98 -0.72 13.90
N MET A 19 -31.12 -1.28 13.04
CA MET A 19 -30.80 -2.72 12.96
C MET A 19 -29.40 -3.05 13.47
N GLU A 20 -28.64 -2.08 13.99
CA GLU A 20 -27.33 -2.34 14.59
C GLU A 20 -27.48 -2.80 16.04
N THR A 21 -26.75 -3.86 16.41
CA THR A 21 -26.76 -4.35 17.79
C THR A 21 -26.21 -3.29 18.74
N PRO A 22 -26.95 -2.93 19.81
CA PRO A 22 -26.46 -2.09 20.89
C PRO A 22 -25.14 -2.60 21.44
N TRP A 23 -24.24 -1.69 21.77
CA TRP A 23 -22.98 -2.08 22.40
C TRP A 23 -23.23 -2.28 23.89
N ASP A 24 -22.79 -3.43 24.39
CA ASP A 24 -22.99 -3.83 25.78
C ASP A 24 -21.84 -4.75 26.23
N LEU A 25 -21.38 -4.56 27.48
CA LEU A 25 -20.39 -5.40 28.14
C LEU A 25 -20.98 -6.38 29.15
N LEU A 26 -22.31 -6.43 29.32
CA LEU A 26 -23.00 -7.33 30.24
C LEU A 26 -22.56 -8.79 30.05
N GLY A 27 -22.37 -9.23 28.80
CA GLY A 27 -21.88 -10.57 28.49
C GLY A 27 -20.50 -10.92 29.06
N LEU A 28 -19.70 -9.96 29.52
CA LEU A 28 -18.42 -10.23 30.19
C LEU A 28 -18.60 -10.69 31.66
N LEU A 29 -19.76 -10.40 32.26
CA LEU A 29 -20.08 -10.83 33.63
C LEU A 29 -20.48 -12.31 33.70
N TYR A 30 -20.79 -12.94 32.56
CA TYR A 30 -21.22 -14.33 32.48
C TYR A 30 -20.13 -15.20 31.86
N ARG A 31 -19.92 -16.41 32.38
CA ARG A 31 -19.00 -17.38 31.76
C ARG A 31 -19.54 -17.78 30.38
N GLY A 32 -18.71 -17.69 29.35
CA GLY A 32 -19.10 -18.01 27.96
C GLY A 32 -19.83 -16.86 27.24
N GLY A 33 -20.30 -15.84 27.96
CA GLY A 33 -20.98 -14.68 27.37
C GLY A 33 -20.06 -13.82 26.51
N ALA A 34 -18.74 -13.84 26.78
CA ALA A 34 -17.73 -13.17 25.97
C ALA A 34 -17.51 -13.85 24.60
N ALA A 35 -17.61 -15.19 24.55
CA ALA A 35 -17.49 -15.99 23.34
C ALA A 35 -18.77 -15.97 22.47
N ALA A 36 -19.93 -15.77 23.10
CA ALA A 36 -21.23 -15.70 22.41
C ALA A 36 -21.33 -14.55 21.41
N ARG A 37 -22.23 -14.69 20.43
CA ARG A 37 -22.51 -13.63 19.44
C ARG A 37 -23.17 -12.43 20.14
N PRO A 38 -22.65 -11.19 19.98
CA PRO A 38 -23.15 -10.02 20.73
C PRO A 38 -24.66 -9.79 20.64
N ASN A 39 -25.26 -10.07 19.50
CA ASN A 39 -26.70 -9.89 19.27
C ASN A 39 -27.58 -10.95 19.94
N HIS A 40 -27.01 -12.06 20.44
CA HIS A 40 -27.75 -13.12 21.12
C HIS A 40 -27.47 -13.14 22.63
N VAL A 41 -26.49 -12.38 23.13
CA VAL A 41 -26.10 -12.41 24.55
C VAL A 41 -27.30 -12.13 25.46
N SER A 42 -28.07 -11.08 25.20
CA SER A 42 -29.23 -10.73 26.02
C SER A 42 -30.29 -11.84 26.04
N ALA A 43 -30.51 -12.52 24.91
CA ALA A 43 -31.44 -13.64 24.82
C ALA A 43 -30.94 -14.86 25.60
N LEU A 44 -29.62 -15.15 25.54
CA LEU A 44 -29.01 -16.26 26.28
C LEU A 44 -29.00 -16.01 27.80
N ILE A 45 -28.84 -14.75 28.23
CA ILE A 45 -28.98 -14.38 29.66
C ILE A 45 -30.43 -14.58 30.09
N ALA A 46 -31.40 -14.04 29.33
CA ALA A 46 -32.82 -14.17 29.65
C ALA A 46 -33.31 -15.64 29.64
N GLY A 47 -32.74 -16.48 28.76
CA GLY A 47 -32.99 -17.91 28.70
C GLY A 47 -32.31 -18.74 29.80
N GLY A 48 -31.39 -18.15 30.57
CA GLY A 48 -30.63 -18.84 31.62
C GLY A 48 -29.47 -19.70 31.12
N ASP A 49 -29.21 -19.74 29.81
CA ASP A 49 -28.18 -20.59 29.18
C ASP A 49 -26.75 -20.25 29.62
N LEU A 50 -26.52 -19.00 30.03
CA LEU A 50 -25.22 -18.52 30.50
C LEU A 50 -25.04 -18.65 32.02
N GLY A 51 -26.04 -19.17 32.73
CA GLY A 51 -26.02 -19.34 34.19
C GLY A 51 -26.07 -18.01 34.94
N ILE A 52 -25.45 -17.99 36.13
CA ILE A 52 -25.43 -16.81 37.01
C ILE A 52 -24.25 -15.86 36.68
N PRO A 53 -24.41 -14.55 36.91
CA PRO A 53 -23.31 -13.60 36.78
C PRO A 53 -22.21 -13.89 37.81
N VAL A 54 -20.96 -13.70 37.40
CA VAL A 54 -19.73 -13.89 38.20
C VAL A 54 -19.44 -12.59 38.95
N PRO A 55 -19.71 -12.51 40.28
CA PRO A 55 -19.65 -11.25 41.02
C PRO A 55 -18.25 -10.64 41.06
N GLU A 56 -17.21 -11.47 41.06
CA GLU A 56 -15.81 -11.03 41.16
C GLU A 56 -15.36 -10.23 39.92
N ARG A 57 -16.07 -10.34 38.80
CA ARG A 57 -15.80 -9.59 37.56
C ARG A 57 -16.38 -8.19 37.55
N ILE A 58 -17.38 -7.92 38.38
CA ILE A 58 -18.19 -6.70 38.32
C ILE A 58 -17.31 -5.46 38.39
N ALA A 59 -16.44 -5.38 39.40
CA ALA A 59 -15.54 -4.24 39.58
C ALA A 59 -14.60 -4.01 38.39
N LEU A 60 -14.06 -5.08 37.81
CA LEU A 60 -13.17 -5.01 36.64
C LEU A 60 -13.94 -4.53 35.40
N VAL A 61 -15.10 -5.11 35.12
CA VAL A 61 -15.90 -4.81 33.92
C VAL A 61 -16.49 -3.40 33.98
N GLN A 62 -16.92 -2.94 35.17
CA GLN A 62 -17.37 -1.55 35.37
C GLN A 62 -16.26 -0.53 35.06
N ARG A 63 -15.02 -0.78 35.50
CA ARG A 63 -13.90 0.11 35.18
C ARG A 63 -13.54 0.08 33.69
N ILE A 64 -13.60 -1.09 33.06
CA ILE A 64 -13.40 -1.21 31.60
C ILE A 64 -14.47 -0.40 30.85
N HIS A 65 -15.74 -0.52 31.25
CA HIS A 65 -16.85 0.24 30.67
C HIS A 65 -16.62 1.74 30.83
N SER A 66 -16.31 2.19 32.05
CA SER A 66 -16.06 3.60 32.37
C SER A 66 -14.94 4.21 31.52
N GLU A 67 -13.84 3.48 31.31
CA GLU A 67 -12.73 3.95 30.47
C GLU A 67 -13.13 4.05 28.99
N ILE A 68 -13.81 3.04 28.44
CA ILE A 68 -14.27 3.08 27.05
C ILE A 68 -15.30 4.21 26.87
N ALA A 69 -16.19 4.39 27.83
CA ALA A 69 -17.20 5.43 27.83
C ALA A 69 -16.59 6.84 27.90
N SER A 70 -15.63 7.05 28.81
CA SER A 70 -14.89 8.31 28.96
C SER A 70 -14.15 8.71 27.67
N VAL A 71 -13.51 7.75 27.01
CA VAL A 71 -12.85 7.98 25.72
C VAL A 71 -13.85 8.34 24.61
N LEU A 72 -15.04 7.76 24.61
CA LEU A 72 -16.09 8.12 23.64
C LEU A 72 -16.65 9.52 23.88
N VAL A 73 -16.92 9.89 25.14
CA VAL A 73 -17.43 11.22 25.52
C VAL A 73 -16.42 12.32 25.23
N SER A 74 -15.13 12.05 25.42
CA SER A 74 -14.03 12.99 25.10
C SER A 74 -13.70 13.10 23.59
N GLY A 75 -14.55 12.55 22.71
CA GLY A 75 -14.40 12.65 21.25
C GLY A 75 -13.49 11.58 20.64
N GLY A 76 -13.26 10.47 21.34
CA GLY A 76 -12.57 9.30 20.80
C GLY A 76 -13.34 8.62 19.68
N GLY A 77 -12.61 8.06 18.70
CA GLY A 77 -13.23 7.45 17.53
C GLY A 77 -14.05 6.19 17.84
N LYS A 78 -15.29 6.14 17.32
CA LYS A 78 -16.22 4.98 17.42
C LYS A 78 -15.55 3.65 17.02
N GLU A 79 -14.79 3.63 15.93
CA GLU A 79 -14.08 2.43 15.47
C GLU A 79 -13.01 1.94 16.46
N THR A 80 -12.33 2.85 17.16
CA THR A 80 -11.35 2.51 18.19
C THR A 80 -12.01 1.84 19.38
N ALA A 81 -13.14 2.41 19.85
CA ALA A 81 -13.92 1.82 20.93
C ALA A 81 -14.46 0.43 20.55
N ARG A 82 -15.02 0.29 19.35
CA ARG A 82 -15.47 -1.01 18.81
C ARG A 82 -14.35 -2.04 18.78
N SER A 83 -13.16 -1.64 18.33
CA SER A 83 -11.99 -2.52 18.29
C SER A 83 -11.54 -2.92 19.69
N ARG A 84 -11.57 -2.01 20.68
CA ARG A 84 -11.28 -2.33 22.09
C ARG A 84 -12.28 -3.34 22.66
N ILE A 85 -13.59 -3.10 22.49
CA ILE A 85 -14.64 -4.03 22.93
C ILE A 85 -14.41 -5.43 22.33
N TYR A 86 -14.13 -5.51 21.03
CA TYR A 86 -13.82 -6.78 20.37
C TYR A 86 -12.60 -7.49 20.98
N CYS A 87 -11.50 -6.76 21.21
CA CYS A 87 -10.29 -7.35 21.77
C CYS A 87 -10.48 -7.81 23.22
N VAL A 88 -11.18 -7.02 24.04
CA VAL A 88 -11.52 -7.37 25.43
C VAL A 88 -12.40 -8.61 25.48
N ARG A 89 -13.44 -8.71 24.63
CA ARG A 89 -14.27 -9.92 24.54
C ARG A 89 -13.44 -11.16 24.21
N ARG A 90 -12.47 -11.07 23.29
CA ARG A 90 -11.59 -12.19 22.97
C ARG A 90 -10.68 -12.61 24.12
N PHE A 91 -10.22 -11.64 24.92
CA PHE A 91 -9.43 -11.92 26.11
C PHE A 91 -10.28 -12.62 27.18
N PHE A 92 -11.48 -12.12 27.48
CA PHE A 92 -12.41 -12.76 28.41
C PHE A 92 -12.86 -14.15 27.93
N ALA A 93 -13.13 -14.33 26.64
CA ALA A 93 -13.51 -15.63 26.08
C ALA A 93 -12.39 -16.67 26.31
N TRP A 94 -11.13 -16.30 26.11
CA TRP A 94 -10.02 -17.19 26.40
C TRP A 94 -9.87 -17.47 27.91
N ALA A 95 -10.06 -16.46 28.75
CA ALA A 95 -10.03 -16.63 30.20
C ALA A 95 -11.16 -17.55 30.69
N ASP A 96 -12.35 -17.48 30.08
CA ASP A 96 -13.48 -18.36 30.35
C ASP A 96 -13.14 -19.82 30.02
N ASP A 97 -12.57 -20.07 28.84
CA ASP A 97 -12.16 -21.42 28.40
C ASP A 97 -11.09 -22.01 29.33
N GLY A 98 -10.19 -21.18 29.85
CA GLY A 98 -9.14 -21.57 30.80
C GLY A 98 -9.59 -21.59 32.26
N GLY A 99 -10.83 -21.22 32.57
CA GLY A 99 -11.36 -21.13 33.93
C GLY A 99 -10.69 -20.08 34.81
N ALA A 100 -10.00 -19.10 34.23
CA ALA A 100 -9.23 -18.09 34.96
C ALA A 100 -10.13 -17.10 35.71
N ALA A 101 -9.71 -16.72 36.93
CA ALA A 101 -10.35 -15.65 37.69
C ALA A 101 -10.04 -14.30 37.02
N MET A 102 -11.08 -13.48 36.82
CA MET A 102 -10.99 -12.20 36.11
C MET A 102 -11.28 -11.06 37.09
N THR A 103 -10.35 -10.80 38.00
CA THR A 103 -10.45 -9.75 39.04
C THR A 103 -9.39 -8.68 38.83
N LEU A 104 -9.48 -7.56 39.55
CA LEU A 104 -8.47 -6.49 39.47
C LEU A 104 -7.06 -6.98 39.86
N ASP A 105 -6.96 -7.92 40.79
CA ASP A 105 -5.68 -8.45 41.27
C ASP A 105 -5.07 -9.48 40.32
N THR A 106 -5.91 -10.29 39.64
CA THR A 106 -5.47 -11.43 38.83
C THR A 106 -5.34 -11.12 37.35
N VAL A 107 -5.99 -10.06 36.85
CA VAL A 107 -6.10 -9.77 35.42
C VAL A 107 -4.76 -9.56 34.72
N ILE A 108 -3.73 -9.08 35.43
CA ILE A 108 -2.38 -8.90 34.87
C ILE A 108 -1.75 -10.25 34.55
N ASP A 109 -1.78 -11.19 35.49
CA ASP A 109 -1.20 -12.52 35.31
C ASP A 109 -1.93 -13.28 34.22
N VAL A 110 -3.27 -13.20 34.22
CA VAL A 110 -4.11 -13.78 33.16
C VAL A 110 -3.78 -13.15 31.80
N PHE A 111 -3.52 -11.84 31.75
CA PHE A 111 -3.09 -11.16 30.52
C PHE A 111 -1.73 -11.68 30.02
N VAL A 112 -0.75 -11.87 30.90
CA VAL A 112 0.57 -12.42 30.53
C VAL A 112 0.40 -13.82 29.94
N HIS A 113 -0.34 -14.70 30.60
CA HIS A 113 -0.62 -16.05 30.08
C HIS A 113 -1.37 -16.03 28.75
N TRP A 114 -2.32 -15.12 28.58
CA TRP A 114 -3.01 -14.94 27.31
C TRP A 114 -2.04 -14.52 26.19
N THR A 115 -1.09 -13.62 26.47
CA THR A 115 -0.10 -13.22 25.46
C THR A 115 0.83 -14.35 25.06
N ASP A 116 1.16 -15.25 25.99
CA ASP A 116 1.92 -16.46 25.69
C ASP A 116 1.13 -17.45 24.83
N TYR A 117 -0.17 -17.60 25.10
CA TYR A 117 -1.07 -18.36 24.24
C TYR A 117 -1.15 -17.76 22.82
N LEU A 118 -1.22 -16.43 22.69
CA LEU A 118 -1.19 -15.78 21.37
C LEU A 118 0.13 -16.01 20.63
N LEU A 119 1.26 -16.01 21.33
CA LEU A 119 2.56 -16.31 20.75
C LEU A 119 2.68 -17.77 20.32
N HIS A 120 2.15 -18.72 21.11
CA HIS A 120 2.08 -20.12 20.72
C HIS A 120 1.26 -20.29 19.42
N ARG A 121 0.11 -19.62 19.33
CA ARG A 121 -0.70 -19.59 18.10
C ARG A 121 0.04 -19.03 16.90
N GLN A 122 0.83 -17.97 17.09
CA GLN A 122 1.60 -17.38 16.00
C GLN A 122 2.81 -18.21 15.58
N ARG A 123 3.56 -18.79 16.52
CA ARG A 123 4.84 -19.46 16.24
C ARG A 123 4.70 -20.95 15.94
N VAL A 124 3.81 -21.63 16.67
CA VAL A 124 3.64 -23.09 16.60
C VAL A 124 2.46 -23.44 15.70
N VAL A 125 1.26 -22.96 16.03
CA VAL A 125 0.03 -23.28 15.27
C VAL A 125 0.01 -22.57 13.90
N ARG A 126 0.63 -21.38 13.82
CA ARG A 126 0.72 -20.51 12.65
C ARG A 126 -0.64 -20.07 12.08
N ASP A 127 -1.65 -19.96 12.94
CA ASP A 127 -3.00 -19.50 12.58
C ASP A 127 -3.20 -17.99 12.76
N LEU A 128 -2.26 -17.32 13.43
CA LEU A 128 -2.25 -15.87 13.65
C LEU A 128 -1.00 -15.21 13.06
N ASN A 129 -1.18 -14.03 12.48
CA ASN A 129 -0.06 -13.21 12.01
C ASN A 129 0.56 -12.39 13.17
N GLU A 130 1.88 -12.12 13.07
CA GLU A 130 2.64 -11.40 14.09
C GLU A 130 2.04 -10.01 14.38
N ARG A 131 1.65 -9.29 13.33
CA ARG A 131 1.03 -7.96 13.45
C ARG A 131 -0.29 -8.02 14.21
N GLY A 132 -1.13 -9.01 13.94
CA GLY A 132 -2.44 -9.19 14.57
C GLY A 132 -2.30 -9.53 16.04
N VAL A 133 -1.35 -10.40 16.40
CA VAL A 133 -1.00 -10.68 17.81
C VAL A 133 -0.59 -9.40 18.53
N TYR A 134 0.31 -8.62 17.94
CA TYR A 134 0.73 -7.34 18.53
C TYR A 134 -0.45 -6.36 18.72
N GLN A 135 -1.33 -6.23 17.72
CA GLN A 135 -2.47 -5.32 17.81
C GLN A 135 -3.51 -5.77 18.84
N LEU A 136 -3.81 -7.07 18.91
CA LEU A 136 -4.70 -7.63 19.94
C LEU A 136 -4.17 -7.35 21.35
N ALA A 137 -2.92 -7.75 21.62
CA ALA A 137 -2.30 -7.56 22.92
C ALA A 137 -2.18 -6.09 23.30
N LYS A 138 -1.76 -5.22 22.36
CA LYS A 138 -1.67 -3.77 22.59
C LYS A 138 -3.03 -3.16 22.92
N SER A 139 -4.10 -3.60 22.27
CA SER A 139 -5.44 -3.01 22.45
C SER A 139 -6.01 -3.35 23.82
N VAL A 140 -5.82 -4.58 24.30
CA VAL A 140 -6.21 -4.99 25.66
C VAL A 140 -5.31 -4.33 26.70
N ALA A 141 -3.99 -4.31 26.48
CA ALA A 141 -3.05 -3.64 27.37
C ALA A 141 -3.41 -2.17 27.59
N ALA A 142 -3.73 -1.42 26.53
CA ALA A 142 -4.10 -0.02 26.63
C ALA A 142 -5.37 0.23 27.47
N VAL A 143 -6.30 -0.73 27.52
CA VAL A 143 -7.48 -0.66 28.39
C VAL A 143 -7.09 -1.01 29.83
N LEU A 144 -6.35 -2.09 30.04
CA LEU A 144 -5.93 -2.53 31.38
C LEU A 144 -5.01 -1.50 32.07
N ASP A 145 -4.11 -0.86 31.31
CA ASP A 145 -3.21 0.16 31.82
C ASP A 145 -3.97 1.35 32.41
N ARG A 146 -5.12 1.70 31.83
CA ARG A 146 -6.00 2.77 32.32
C ARG A 146 -6.82 2.32 33.51
N VAL A 147 -7.40 1.11 33.45
CA VAL A 147 -8.22 0.52 34.52
C VAL A 147 -7.45 0.31 35.82
N LEU A 148 -6.16 -0.03 35.70
CA LEU A 148 -5.25 -0.29 36.81
C LEU A 148 -4.32 0.90 37.11
N GLU A 149 -4.54 2.05 36.46
CA GLU A 149 -3.79 3.30 36.64
C GLU A 149 -2.26 3.13 36.55
N ARG A 150 -1.81 2.26 35.64
CA ARG A 150 -0.40 1.91 35.49
C ARG A 150 0.36 2.99 34.75
N ARG A 151 1.54 3.34 35.28
CA ARG A 151 2.50 4.22 34.58
C ARG A 151 3.23 3.49 33.45
N ILE A 152 3.48 2.19 33.62
CA ILE A 152 4.19 1.34 32.66
C ILE A 152 3.21 0.33 32.08
N SER A 153 3.17 0.25 30.75
CA SER A 153 2.24 -0.64 30.05
C SER A 153 2.43 -2.09 30.43
N VAL A 154 1.35 -2.80 30.73
CA VAL A 154 1.34 -4.25 31.01
C VAL A 154 1.91 -5.06 29.84
N LEU A 155 1.88 -4.51 28.62
CA LEU A 155 2.52 -5.12 27.46
C LEU A 155 4.05 -5.30 27.64
N SER A 156 4.70 -4.44 28.44
CA SER A 156 6.14 -4.54 28.71
C SER A 156 6.52 -5.80 29.49
N SER A 157 5.61 -6.33 30.29
CA SER A 157 5.77 -7.58 31.04
C SER A 157 5.65 -8.83 30.16
N THR A 158 5.37 -8.66 28.86
CA THR A 158 5.14 -9.77 27.92
C THR A 158 6.31 -9.94 26.95
N ARG A 159 6.33 -11.08 26.26
CA ARG A 159 7.29 -11.39 25.18
C ARG A 159 6.87 -10.83 23.82
N ILE A 160 5.70 -10.20 23.72
CA ILE A 160 5.22 -9.59 22.48
C ILE A 160 6.02 -8.30 22.22
N ARG A 161 6.50 -8.15 20.98
CA ARG A 161 7.25 -6.98 20.53
C ARG A 161 6.60 -6.39 19.29
N LYS A 162 6.86 -5.11 19.03
CA LYS A 162 6.38 -4.43 17.82
C LYS A 162 7.10 -5.04 16.61
N PRO A 163 6.37 -5.52 15.58
CA PRO A 163 6.99 -6.11 14.39
C PRO A 163 7.94 -5.11 13.72
N ARG A 164 9.14 -5.56 13.34
CA ARG A 164 10.10 -4.77 12.53
C ARG A 164 9.72 -4.91 11.06
N TYR A 165 9.65 -3.80 10.34
CA TYR A 165 9.24 -3.78 8.94
C TYR A 165 10.47 -4.04 8.06
N ASN A 166 10.69 -5.30 7.62
CA ASN A 166 11.69 -5.58 6.59
C ASN A 166 11.08 -5.26 5.22
N ARG A 167 11.59 -4.20 4.58
CA ARG A 167 11.07 -3.63 3.33
C ARG A 167 11.80 -4.12 2.07
N LEU A 168 12.84 -4.95 2.26
CA LEU A 168 13.63 -5.51 1.18
C LEU A 168 12.86 -6.66 0.53
N ALA A 169 12.69 -6.59 -0.80
CA ALA A 169 11.99 -7.53 -1.67
C ALA A 169 10.45 -7.47 -1.66
N ARG A 170 9.90 -6.43 -2.32
CA ARG A 170 8.70 -6.64 -3.15
C ARG A 170 9.14 -6.68 -4.60
N ASP A 171 8.65 -7.71 -5.29
CA ASP A 171 9.07 -8.08 -6.63
C ASP A 171 8.56 -7.04 -7.65
N THR A 172 9.48 -6.45 -8.41
CA THR A 172 9.18 -5.34 -9.35
C THR A 172 8.18 -5.72 -10.45
N GLY A 173 8.03 -7.02 -10.74
CA GLY A 173 7.02 -7.55 -11.67
C GLY A 173 5.59 -7.43 -11.14
N ALA A 174 5.38 -7.61 -9.82
CA ALA A 174 4.06 -7.52 -9.21
C ALA A 174 3.52 -6.08 -9.19
N ASP A 175 4.41 -5.09 -9.05
CA ASP A 175 4.03 -3.67 -8.98
C ASP A 175 3.55 -3.12 -10.34
N ARG A 176 4.17 -3.53 -11.46
CA ARG A 176 3.71 -3.14 -12.81
C ARG A 176 2.34 -3.73 -13.14
N GLN A 177 2.12 -5.00 -12.80
CA GLN A 177 0.81 -5.64 -12.96
C GLN A 177 -0.26 -4.96 -12.09
N SER A 178 0.09 -4.53 -10.87
CA SER A 178 -0.83 -3.82 -9.97
C SER A 178 -1.24 -2.44 -10.50
N LEU A 179 -0.37 -1.72 -11.21
CA LEU A 179 -0.66 -0.42 -11.82
C LEU A 179 -1.61 -0.56 -13.02
N ALA A 180 -1.32 -1.47 -13.95
CA ALA A 180 -2.17 -1.73 -15.11
C ALA A 180 -3.58 -2.18 -14.69
N GLN A 181 -3.69 -3.06 -13.69
CA GLN A 181 -4.98 -3.47 -13.13
C GLN A 181 -5.75 -2.31 -12.47
N SER A 182 -5.04 -1.34 -11.90
CA SER A 182 -5.67 -0.16 -11.29
C SER A 182 -6.26 0.79 -12.33
N PHE A 183 -5.65 0.92 -13.51
CA PHE A 183 -6.22 1.68 -14.63
C PHE A 183 -7.50 1.02 -15.17
N VAL A 184 -7.47 -0.30 -15.38
CA VAL A 184 -8.67 -1.06 -15.79
C VAL A 184 -9.81 -0.88 -14.79
N PHE A 185 -9.51 -0.90 -13.49
CA PHE A 185 -10.47 -0.62 -12.44
C PHE A 185 -10.99 0.83 -12.50
N GLY A 186 -10.11 1.82 -12.67
CA GLY A 186 -10.51 3.22 -12.80
C GLY A 186 -11.43 3.49 -13.99
N HIS A 187 -11.13 2.92 -15.16
CA HIS A 187 -11.99 3.02 -16.34
C HIS A 187 -13.37 2.38 -16.10
N ALA A 188 -13.41 1.20 -15.46
CA ALA A 188 -14.68 0.58 -15.12
C ALA A 188 -15.53 1.42 -14.17
N LEU A 189 -14.93 2.17 -13.23
CA LEU A 189 -15.68 3.09 -12.36
C LEU A 189 -16.29 4.25 -13.16
N VAL A 190 -15.53 4.86 -14.08
CA VAL A 190 -16.02 5.95 -14.93
C VAL A 190 -17.15 5.46 -15.84
N ASP A 191 -16.98 4.30 -16.47
CA ASP A 191 -18.00 3.72 -17.35
C ASP A 191 -19.31 3.43 -16.59
N ILE A 192 -19.23 2.99 -15.32
CA ILE A 192 -20.39 2.83 -14.45
C ILE A 192 -21.06 4.17 -14.14
N CYS A 193 -20.29 5.22 -13.82
CA CYS A 193 -20.84 6.56 -13.56
C CYS A 193 -21.50 7.16 -14.81
N ASP A 194 -20.90 6.97 -15.99
CA ASP A 194 -21.40 7.47 -17.27
C ASP A 194 -22.70 6.78 -17.68
N ALA A 195 -22.80 5.46 -17.47
CA ALA A 195 -23.98 4.69 -17.85
C ALA A 195 -25.17 4.85 -16.90
N LEU A 196 -24.94 5.13 -15.61
CA LEU A 196 -25.99 5.22 -14.58
C LEU A 196 -26.59 6.62 -14.45
N THR A 197 -27.10 7.19 -15.56
CA THR A 197 -27.83 8.48 -15.55
C THR A 197 -29.19 8.40 -14.86
N VAL A 198 -29.82 9.55 -14.57
CA VAL A 198 -31.18 9.60 -13.96
C VAL A 198 -32.16 8.81 -14.83
N GLU A 199 -32.13 9.03 -16.14
CA GLU A 199 -33.00 8.38 -17.12
C GLU A 199 -32.76 6.86 -17.16
N SER A 200 -31.49 6.43 -17.11
CA SER A 200 -31.17 5.00 -17.12
C SER A 200 -31.63 4.27 -15.85
N ILE A 201 -31.57 4.94 -14.69
CA ILE A 201 -31.94 4.36 -13.39
C ILE A 201 -33.46 4.25 -13.27
N HIS A 202 -34.20 5.23 -13.79
CA HIS A 202 -35.66 5.25 -13.80
C HIS A 202 -36.27 4.55 -15.02
N GLY A 203 -35.47 4.20 -16.01
CA GLY A 203 -35.87 3.50 -17.22
C GLY A 203 -36.20 2.01 -17.02
N PRO A 204 -36.68 1.32 -18.07
CA PRO A 204 -37.02 -0.09 -18.00
C PRO A 204 -35.76 -0.97 -17.83
N PRO A 205 -35.77 -1.99 -16.94
CA PRO A 205 -34.66 -2.92 -16.82
C PRO A 205 -34.58 -3.88 -18.02
N PRO A 206 -33.40 -4.47 -18.31
CA PRO A 206 -32.14 -4.30 -17.60
C PRO A 206 -31.39 -3.02 -18.00
N VAL A 207 -30.70 -2.39 -17.04
CA VAL A 207 -29.80 -1.28 -17.34
C VAL A 207 -28.51 -1.86 -17.91
N ARG A 208 -28.16 -1.42 -19.12
CA ARG A 208 -26.96 -1.85 -19.83
C ARG A 208 -25.85 -0.84 -19.62
N ILE A 209 -24.78 -1.28 -18.99
CA ILE A 209 -23.58 -0.48 -18.74
C ILE A 209 -22.50 -0.95 -19.72
N PRO A 210 -22.28 -0.24 -20.84
CA PRO A 210 -21.21 -0.55 -21.77
C PRO A 210 -19.87 -0.17 -21.14
N LEU A 211 -18.91 -1.08 -21.17
CA LEU A 211 -17.56 -0.84 -20.66
C LEU A 211 -16.58 -0.68 -21.83
N ARG A 212 -15.55 0.14 -21.66
CA ARG A 212 -14.44 0.31 -22.63
C ARG A 212 -13.68 -0.99 -22.93
N SER A 213 -13.83 -1.98 -22.05
CA SER A 213 -13.31 -3.34 -22.25
C SER A 213 -14.07 -4.16 -23.32
N GLY A 214 -15.14 -3.60 -23.92
CA GLY A 214 -16.02 -4.29 -24.86
C GLY A 214 -17.07 -5.19 -24.19
N LYS A 215 -17.01 -5.35 -22.86
CA LYS A 215 -18.02 -6.07 -22.07
C LYS A 215 -19.23 -5.17 -21.79
N VAL A 216 -20.42 -5.75 -21.76
CA VAL A 216 -21.65 -5.06 -21.33
C VAL A 216 -22.10 -5.67 -20.01
N LEU A 217 -22.22 -4.84 -18.99
CA LEU A 217 -22.77 -5.26 -17.70
C LEU A 217 -24.28 -5.01 -17.72
N GLU A 218 -25.05 -6.10 -17.62
CA GLU A 218 -26.50 -6.01 -17.41
C GLU A 218 -26.80 -6.04 -15.91
N GLU A 219 -27.31 -4.93 -15.39
CA GLU A 219 -27.80 -4.83 -14.02
C GLU A 219 -29.32 -4.88 -14.02
N TRP A 220 -29.83 -5.93 -13.38
CA TRP A 220 -31.26 -6.13 -13.20
C TRP A 220 -31.69 -5.41 -11.95
N SER A 221 -32.59 -4.46 -12.13
CA SER A 221 -33.22 -3.76 -11.01
C SER A 221 -34.04 -4.78 -10.15
N VAL A 222 -34.49 -5.90 -10.73
CA VAL A 222 -35.37 -6.88 -10.09
C VAL A 222 -34.68 -8.25 -9.89
N ARG A 223 -34.67 -8.78 -8.66
CA ARG A 223 -34.29 -10.18 -8.36
C ARG A 223 -35.52 -10.98 -7.90
N SER A 224 -36.67 -10.77 -8.53
CA SER A 224 -37.97 -11.50 -8.42
C SER A 224 -39.14 -10.55 -8.78
N ARG A 225 -40.08 -11.01 -9.60
CA ARG A 225 -41.29 -10.29 -10.08
C ARG A 225 -42.23 -9.74 -8.98
N ALA A 226 -41.95 -9.95 -7.70
CA ALA A 226 -42.89 -9.69 -6.60
C ALA A 226 -42.70 -8.38 -5.81
N ASP A 227 -41.62 -7.62 -5.99
CA ASP A 227 -41.34 -6.45 -5.13
C ASP A 227 -40.89 -5.20 -5.92
N ALA A 228 -41.86 -4.48 -6.48
CA ALA A 228 -41.63 -3.37 -7.42
C ALA A 228 -41.07 -2.07 -6.79
N ARG A 229 -40.88 -2.00 -5.47
CA ARG A 229 -40.39 -0.78 -4.76
C ARG A 229 -38.91 -0.82 -4.34
N GLN A 230 -38.27 -1.99 -4.40
CA GLN A 230 -36.88 -2.24 -4.02
C GLN A 230 -35.77 -2.23 -5.13
N PRO A 231 -36.04 -1.96 -6.43
CA PRO A 231 -35.00 -2.04 -7.47
C PRO A 231 -33.94 -0.92 -7.53
N GLN A 232 -34.37 0.34 -7.33
CA GLN A 232 -33.63 1.53 -7.79
C GLN A 232 -32.50 1.94 -6.86
N TYR A 233 -32.68 1.76 -5.55
CA TYR A 233 -31.66 2.14 -4.56
C TYR A 233 -30.34 1.37 -4.75
N ARG A 234 -30.37 0.17 -5.36
CA ARG A 234 -29.16 -0.62 -5.64
C ARG A 234 -28.31 0.02 -6.72
N LEU A 235 -28.93 0.53 -7.79
CA LEU A 235 -28.24 1.23 -8.88
C LEU A 235 -27.75 2.60 -8.41
N ILE A 236 -28.57 3.33 -7.64
CA ILE A 236 -28.18 4.60 -7.01
C ILE A 236 -26.96 4.37 -6.11
N ASN A 237 -27.01 3.39 -5.21
CA ASN A 237 -25.88 3.06 -4.34
C ASN A 237 -24.65 2.58 -5.14
N LEU A 238 -24.84 1.85 -6.25
CA LEU A 238 -23.72 1.43 -7.10
C LEU A 238 -23.00 2.62 -7.72
N ARG A 239 -23.74 3.62 -8.23
CA ARG A 239 -23.16 4.87 -8.72
C ARG A 239 -22.45 5.62 -7.60
N ILE A 240 -23.09 5.79 -6.44
CA ILE A 240 -22.47 6.47 -5.29
C ILE A 240 -21.20 5.73 -4.80
N GLU A 241 -21.17 4.39 -4.83
CA GLU A 241 -19.97 3.62 -4.51
C GLU A 241 -18.83 3.92 -5.50
N ALA A 242 -19.12 4.02 -6.80
CA ALA A 242 -18.13 4.35 -7.83
C ALA A 242 -17.60 5.78 -7.70
N GLU A 243 -18.51 6.75 -7.55
CA GLU A 243 -18.19 8.17 -7.39
C GLU A 243 -17.34 8.40 -6.13
N LEU A 244 -17.67 7.74 -5.02
CA LEU A 244 -16.87 7.81 -3.79
C LEU A 244 -15.45 7.25 -3.98
N LEU A 245 -15.30 6.16 -4.75
CA LEU A 245 -13.97 5.58 -5.04
C LEU A 245 -13.14 6.49 -5.93
N LEU A 246 -13.75 7.08 -6.97
CA LEU A 246 -13.11 8.09 -7.82
C LEU A 246 -12.71 9.30 -7.00
N PHE A 247 -13.61 9.80 -6.15
CA PHE A 247 -13.34 10.93 -5.27
C PHE A 247 -12.19 10.65 -4.31
N ILE A 248 -12.13 9.47 -3.69
CA ILE A 248 -11.00 9.07 -2.82
C ILE A 248 -9.69 8.97 -3.62
N ALA A 249 -9.74 8.41 -4.83
CA ALA A 249 -8.56 8.34 -5.69
C ALA A 249 -8.05 9.74 -6.05
N GLN A 250 -8.97 10.69 -6.31
CA GLN A 250 -8.67 12.05 -6.78
C GLN A 250 -8.50 13.10 -5.70
N THR A 251 -8.89 12.85 -4.44
CA THR A 251 -8.70 13.78 -3.31
C THR A 251 -7.73 13.26 -2.24
N GLY A 252 -7.44 11.95 -2.22
CA GLY A 252 -6.55 11.36 -1.21
C GLY A 252 -7.18 11.25 0.18
N LEU A 253 -8.43 11.69 0.35
CA LEU A 253 -9.14 11.65 1.62
C LEU A 253 -9.30 10.23 2.14
N ASN A 254 -9.19 10.05 3.46
CA ASN A 254 -9.53 8.77 4.07
C ASN A 254 -11.02 8.46 3.84
N ARG A 255 -11.37 7.18 3.66
CA ARG A 255 -12.76 6.72 3.49
C ARG A 255 -13.69 7.26 4.56
N SER A 256 -13.23 7.31 5.82
CA SER A 256 -14.04 7.84 6.93
C SER A 256 -14.31 9.33 6.81
N GLN A 257 -13.43 10.11 6.16
CA GLN A 257 -13.64 11.54 5.93
C GLN A 257 -14.50 11.77 4.69
N ALA A 258 -14.18 11.08 3.59
CA ALA A 258 -14.90 11.21 2.32
C ALA A 258 -16.39 10.86 2.43
N HIS A 259 -16.75 9.82 3.21
CA HIS A 259 -18.17 9.44 3.35
C HIS A 259 -19.00 10.39 4.23
N THR A 260 -18.36 11.14 5.13
CA THR A 260 -19.02 12.15 5.98
C THR A 260 -18.91 13.56 5.39
N ALA A 261 -18.34 13.70 4.19
CA ALA A 261 -18.28 14.97 3.51
C ALA A 261 -19.72 15.45 3.23
N ARG A 262 -19.99 16.73 3.47
CA ARG A 262 -21.26 17.36 3.14
C ARG A 262 -21.11 18.19 1.88
N VAL A 263 -22.22 18.39 1.17
CA VAL A 263 -22.30 19.44 0.17
C VAL A 263 -22.14 20.77 0.92
N GLY A 264 -21.15 21.56 0.53
CA GLY A 264 -20.83 22.83 1.18
C GLY A 264 -20.26 23.83 0.16
N HIS A 265 -19.85 25.01 0.61
CA HIS A 265 -19.31 26.05 -0.28
C HIS A 265 -17.96 25.64 -0.88
N PHE A 266 -18.01 25.03 -2.07
CA PHE A 266 -16.83 24.77 -2.89
C PHE A 266 -16.29 26.12 -3.41
N HIS A 267 -15.11 26.54 -2.95
CA HIS A 267 -14.49 27.76 -3.46
C HIS A 267 -13.68 27.43 -4.72
N TYR A 268 -14.08 28.03 -5.84
CA TYR A 268 -13.32 27.96 -7.07
C TYR A 268 -12.01 28.74 -6.92
N THR A 269 -10.88 28.09 -7.21
CA THR A 269 -9.56 28.74 -7.14
C THR A 269 -8.95 28.76 -8.54
N SER A 270 -8.86 29.95 -9.13
CA SER A 270 -8.38 30.16 -10.50
C SER A 270 -6.92 29.76 -10.73
N HIS A 271 -6.08 29.76 -9.69
CA HIS A 271 -4.65 29.40 -9.82
C HIS A 271 -4.42 27.91 -10.15
N LEU A 272 -5.33 27.01 -9.76
CA LEU A 272 -5.23 25.56 -9.99
C LEU A 272 -6.23 25.06 -11.05
N ASP A 273 -7.03 25.96 -11.62
CA ASP A 273 -8.15 25.65 -12.54
C ASP A 273 -9.09 24.57 -11.95
N GLY A 274 -9.36 24.66 -10.63
CA GLY A 274 -10.00 23.61 -9.83
C GLY A 274 -10.73 24.11 -8.56
N TYR A 275 -11.24 23.17 -7.76
CA TYR A 275 -11.94 23.48 -6.50
C TYR A 275 -11.07 23.24 -5.28
N GLN A 276 -11.09 24.20 -4.34
CA GLN A 276 -10.48 24.06 -3.02
C GLN A 276 -11.56 24.10 -1.96
N VAL A 277 -11.64 23.07 -1.12
CA VAL A 277 -12.52 23.07 0.06
C VAL A 277 -11.67 23.36 1.27
N ARG A 278 -12.00 24.38 2.07
CA ARG A 278 -11.31 24.69 3.32
C ARG A 278 -12.21 24.34 4.49
N ARG A 279 -11.70 23.57 5.45
CA ARG A 279 -12.43 23.28 6.70
C ARG A 279 -11.51 23.49 7.90
N TYR A 280 -11.97 24.31 8.84
CA TYR A 280 -11.22 24.64 10.04
C TYR A 280 -11.14 23.43 10.99
N LYS A 281 -9.94 22.94 11.31
CA LYS A 281 -9.73 21.93 12.35
C LYS A 281 -9.07 22.55 13.57
N HIS A 282 -9.61 22.28 14.76
CA HIS A 282 -9.20 22.88 16.04
C HIS A 282 -7.76 22.56 16.52
N ARG A 283 -6.97 21.80 15.75
CA ARG A 283 -5.62 21.33 16.13
C ARG A 283 -4.50 22.01 15.34
N ARG A 284 -4.83 22.68 14.21
CA ARG A 284 -3.94 23.51 13.38
C ARG A 284 -4.81 24.56 12.70
N GLN A 285 -4.54 25.84 12.95
CA GLN A 285 -5.27 26.94 12.33
C GLN A 285 -5.18 26.83 10.79
N GLY A 286 -6.33 26.61 10.13
CA GLY A 286 -6.51 26.63 8.67
C GLY A 286 -5.82 25.49 7.89
N GLU A 287 -6.52 24.38 7.66
CA GLU A 287 -6.12 23.39 6.64
C GLU A 287 -7.14 23.36 5.49
N VAL A 288 -6.62 23.32 4.27
CA VAL A 288 -7.37 22.93 3.06
C VAL A 288 -7.82 21.48 3.24
N GLU A 289 -9.11 21.19 3.10
CA GLU A 289 -9.72 19.87 3.29
C GLU A 289 -9.46 18.93 2.11
N PHE A 290 -9.42 19.43 0.87
CA PHE A 290 -8.90 18.72 -0.32
C PHE A 290 -8.88 19.66 -1.54
N GLU A 291 -8.12 19.25 -2.56
CA GLU A 291 -8.03 19.91 -3.87
C GLU A 291 -8.52 18.97 -4.97
N ILE A 292 -9.32 19.51 -5.89
CA ILE A 292 -9.80 18.83 -7.10
C ILE A 292 -9.11 19.47 -8.31
N TYR A 293 -8.36 18.69 -9.08
CA TYR A 293 -7.74 19.14 -10.33
C TYR A 293 -8.74 19.25 -11.47
N ARG A 294 -8.37 20.03 -12.49
CA ARG A 294 -9.17 20.36 -13.67
C ARG A 294 -9.81 19.14 -14.34
N GLU A 295 -9.07 18.04 -14.50
CA GLU A 295 -9.54 16.85 -15.22
C GLU A 295 -10.63 16.09 -14.47
N TYR A 296 -10.64 16.14 -13.13
CA TYR A 296 -11.68 15.50 -12.32
C TYR A 296 -12.88 16.42 -12.08
N ARG A 297 -12.71 17.74 -12.27
CA ARG A 297 -13.75 18.74 -12.06
C ARG A 297 -15.01 18.45 -12.88
N GLU A 298 -14.86 18.17 -14.16
CA GLU A 298 -16.01 17.90 -15.06
C GLU A 298 -16.81 16.67 -14.60
N LEU A 299 -16.13 15.60 -14.18
CA LEU A 299 -16.77 14.41 -13.64
C LEU A 299 -17.48 14.70 -12.31
N PHE A 300 -16.86 15.52 -11.45
CA PHE A 300 -17.43 15.89 -10.16
C PHE A 300 -18.66 16.80 -10.30
N GLU A 301 -18.65 17.77 -11.21
CA GLU A 301 -19.81 18.62 -11.50
C GLU A 301 -20.98 17.80 -12.05
N ARG A 302 -20.72 16.85 -12.97
CA ARG A 302 -21.73 15.89 -13.46
C ARG A 302 -22.35 15.09 -12.32
N TYR A 303 -21.55 14.68 -11.33
CA TYR A 303 -22.05 14.00 -10.15
C TYR A 303 -22.93 14.91 -9.28
N LEU A 304 -22.54 16.16 -9.05
CA LEU A 304 -23.35 17.11 -8.27
C LEU A 304 -24.72 17.37 -8.91
N THR A 305 -24.77 17.54 -10.24
CA THR A 305 -26.03 17.68 -10.96
C THR A 305 -26.90 16.43 -10.83
N TRP A 306 -26.31 15.23 -10.98
CA TRP A 306 -27.03 13.98 -10.79
C TRP A 306 -27.55 13.81 -9.35
N ARG A 307 -26.74 14.15 -8.34
CA ARG A 307 -27.13 14.09 -6.92
C ARG A 307 -28.33 15.01 -6.66
N ALA A 308 -28.30 16.25 -7.16
CA ALA A 308 -29.39 17.20 -6.98
C ALA A 308 -30.70 16.70 -7.62
N ALA A 309 -30.62 15.98 -8.74
CA ALA A 309 -31.79 15.40 -9.39
C ALA A 309 -32.38 14.20 -8.63
N ILE A 310 -31.54 13.35 -8.03
CA ILE A 310 -31.99 12.15 -7.28
C ILE A 310 -32.42 12.48 -5.85
N PHE A 311 -31.80 13.49 -5.21
CA PHE A 311 -32.05 13.90 -3.83
C PHE A 311 -32.41 15.39 -3.75
N PRO A 312 -33.58 15.80 -4.28
CA PRO A 312 -34.00 17.21 -4.29
C PRO A 312 -34.27 17.76 -2.88
N ASP A 313 -34.69 16.89 -1.95
CA ASP A 313 -35.06 17.27 -0.58
C ASP A 313 -33.85 17.44 0.36
N ASP A 314 -32.62 17.17 -0.10
CA ASP A 314 -31.39 17.21 0.70
C ASP A 314 -30.25 18.01 0.04
N PRO A 315 -30.43 19.32 -0.21
CA PRO A 315 -29.45 20.15 -0.91
C PRO A 315 -28.12 20.28 -0.15
N ASP A 316 -28.15 20.44 1.18
CA ASP A 316 -26.98 20.66 2.06
C ASP A 316 -26.52 19.40 2.81
N GLY A 317 -27.02 18.23 2.41
CA GLY A 317 -26.73 16.97 3.07
C GLY A 317 -25.38 16.35 2.76
N LEU A 318 -25.31 15.02 2.88
CA LEU A 318 -24.08 14.30 2.59
C LEU A 318 -23.73 14.38 1.09
N LEU A 319 -22.44 14.57 0.80
CA LEU A 319 -21.92 14.54 -0.57
C LEU A 319 -22.17 13.18 -1.22
N PHE A 320 -22.12 12.09 -0.44
CA PHE A 320 -22.39 10.72 -0.89
C PHE A 320 -23.54 10.10 -0.08
N PRO A 321 -24.81 10.43 -0.38
CA PRO A 321 -25.97 10.00 0.39
C PRO A 321 -26.35 8.55 0.05
N PHE A 322 -25.82 7.57 0.79
CA PHE A 322 -26.19 6.18 0.61
C PHE A 322 -27.62 5.91 1.07
N VAL A 323 -28.46 5.36 0.19
CA VAL A 323 -29.82 4.91 0.56
C VAL A 323 -29.70 3.61 1.37
N ARG A 324 -30.00 3.66 2.67
CA ARG A 324 -29.84 2.53 3.61
C ARG A 324 -31.13 2.23 4.35
N HIS A 325 -31.39 0.95 4.54
CA HIS A 325 -32.40 0.47 5.49
C HIS A 325 -31.70 -0.05 6.75
N GLY A 326 -31.86 0.66 7.87
CA GLY A 326 -31.51 0.15 9.20
C GLY A 326 -30.06 0.29 9.69
N ARG A 327 -29.15 0.92 8.94
CA ARG A 327 -27.78 1.23 9.41
C ARG A 327 -27.60 2.72 9.68
N ALA A 328 -26.71 3.06 10.61
CA ALA A 328 -26.34 4.45 10.86
C ALA A 328 -25.73 5.08 9.59
N GLU A 329 -26.06 6.35 9.36
CA GLU A 329 -25.51 7.16 8.25
C GLU A 329 -23.98 7.25 8.35
N ASP A 330 -23.45 7.37 9.57
CA ASP A 330 -22.03 7.50 9.89
C ASP A 330 -21.19 6.21 9.71
N ALA A 331 -21.81 5.10 9.29
CA ALA A 331 -21.06 3.86 9.05
C ALA A 331 -20.41 3.87 7.66
N PRO A 332 -19.11 3.60 7.50
CA PRO A 332 -18.47 3.65 6.19
C PRO A 332 -18.97 2.52 5.27
N PRO A 333 -19.14 2.78 3.96
CA PRO A 333 -19.64 1.78 3.01
C PRO A 333 -18.64 0.62 2.82
N ARG A 334 -19.20 -0.56 2.53
CA ARG A 334 -18.42 -1.81 2.31
C ARG A 334 -18.10 -2.07 0.84
N PHE A 335 -18.57 -1.23 -0.08
CA PHE A 335 -18.40 -1.34 -1.53
C PHE A 335 -18.89 -2.69 -2.08
N THR A 336 -20.06 -3.14 -1.60
CA THR A 336 -20.57 -4.47 -1.92
C THR A 336 -21.04 -4.58 -3.37
N GLY A 337 -21.58 -3.49 -3.93
CA GLY A 337 -22.00 -3.43 -5.32
C GLY A 337 -20.79 -3.54 -6.25
N ILE A 338 -19.82 -2.64 -6.07
CA ILE A 338 -18.60 -2.61 -6.89
C ILE A 338 -17.81 -3.92 -6.77
N ARG A 339 -17.69 -4.51 -5.58
CA ARG A 339 -17.03 -5.83 -5.43
C ARG A 339 -17.73 -6.93 -6.22
N THR A 340 -19.05 -6.90 -6.33
CA THR A 340 -19.82 -7.90 -7.07
C THR A 340 -19.65 -7.69 -8.57
N VAL A 341 -19.70 -6.44 -9.02
CA VAL A 341 -19.42 -6.06 -10.42
C VAL A 341 -18.01 -6.45 -10.83
N CYS A 342 -16.99 -6.12 -10.02
CA CYS A 342 -15.60 -6.52 -10.28
C CYS A 342 -15.45 -8.04 -10.42
N ARG A 343 -16.11 -8.83 -9.58
CA ARG A 343 -16.10 -10.30 -9.69
C ARG A 343 -16.74 -10.78 -10.99
N ARG A 344 -17.88 -10.21 -11.40
CA ARG A 344 -18.54 -10.55 -12.68
C ARG A 344 -17.66 -10.21 -13.89
N LEU A 345 -16.91 -9.11 -13.83
CA LEU A 345 -16.09 -8.62 -14.93
C LEU A 345 -14.69 -9.25 -14.98
N GLY A 346 -14.27 -9.96 -13.91
CA GLY A 346 -12.91 -10.46 -13.76
C GLY A 346 -11.88 -9.35 -13.50
N ILE A 347 -12.31 -8.22 -12.93
CA ILE A 347 -11.45 -7.07 -12.61
C ILE A 347 -11.01 -7.17 -11.15
N THR A 348 -9.73 -6.92 -10.88
CA THR A 348 -9.20 -6.84 -9.52
C THR A 348 -9.79 -5.62 -8.80
N PHE A 349 -10.55 -5.84 -7.73
CA PHE A 349 -11.06 -4.76 -6.91
C PHE A 349 -9.93 -4.06 -6.14
N VAL A 350 -9.73 -2.76 -6.39
CA VAL A 350 -8.74 -1.94 -5.70
C VAL A 350 -9.41 -1.22 -4.53
N SER A 351 -9.02 -1.54 -3.31
CA SER A 351 -9.60 -0.91 -2.11
C SER A 351 -9.14 0.55 -1.93
N PRO A 352 -9.85 1.37 -1.13
CA PRO A 352 -9.52 2.80 -0.95
C PRO A 352 -8.09 3.10 -0.49
N ARG A 353 -7.44 2.18 0.24
CA ARG A 353 -6.08 2.37 0.74
C ARG A 353 -5.03 2.24 -0.38
N PRO A 354 -5.01 1.17 -1.18
CA PRO A 354 -4.25 1.09 -2.42
C PRO A 354 -4.51 2.24 -3.40
N LEU A 355 -5.75 2.69 -3.59
CA LEU A 355 -6.04 3.84 -4.49
C LEU A 355 -5.29 5.11 -4.07
N ARG A 356 -5.32 5.43 -2.78
CA ARG A 356 -4.56 6.58 -2.24
C ARG A 356 -3.05 6.38 -2.36
N LYS A 357 -2.56 5.16 -2.13
CA LYS A 357 -1.14 4.83 -2.33
C LYS A 357 -0.71 5.02 -3.79
N LEU A 358 -1.55 4.58 -4.72
CA LEU A 358 -1.32 4.69 -6.16
C LEU A 358 -1.14 6.16 -6.56
N ARG A 359 -2.05 7.04 -6.12
CA ARG A 359 -1.94 8.47 -6.37
C ARG A 359 -0.70 9.08 -5.74
N ILE A 360 -0.40 8.79 -4.48
CA ILE A 360 0.77 9.34 -3.80
C ILE A 360 2.06 8.88 -4.51
N ASN A 361 2.13 7.61 -4.93
CA ASN A 361 3.24 7.09 -5.69
C ASN A 361 3.33 7.70 -7.09
N TRP A 362 2.21 8.02 -7.74
CA TRP A 362 2.19 8.74 -9.02
C TRP A 362 2.66 10.20 -8.85
N LEU A 363 2.13 10.92 -7.86
CA LEU A 363 2.55 12.29 -7.53
C LEU A 363 4.04 12.38 -7.20
N LEU A 364 4.56 11.44 -6.41
CA LEU A 364 5.99 11.34 -6.12
C LEU A 364 6.86 11.10 -7.36
N ARG A 365 6.34 10.36 -8.35
CA ARG A 365 7.05 10.07 -9.60
C ARG A 365 7.01 11.25 -10.58
N GLU A 366 5.92 11.99 -10.61
CA GLU A 366 5.73 13.08 -11.56
C GLU A 366 6.39 14.37 -11.06
N LEU A 367 6.12 14.75 -9.80
CA LEU A 367 6.53 16.05 -9.26
C LEU A 367 7.99 16.09 -8.81
N HIS A 368 8.63 14.94 -8.56
CA HIS A 368 10.01 14.83 -8.07
C HIS A 368 10.35 15.66 -6.81
N ASP A 369 9.33 16.23 -6.15
CA ASP A 369 9.44 17.00 -4.89
C ASP A 369 8.60 16.31 -3.79
N PRO A 370 9.26 15.65 -2.82
CA PRO A 370 8.58 15.00 -1.71
C PRO A 370 7.84 15.94 -0.76
N ALA A 371 8.23 17.22 -0.67
CA ALA A 371 7.58 18.20 0.19
C ALA A 371 6.23 18.63 -0.40
N LEU A 372 6.22 18.98 -1.68
CA LEU A 372 5.00 19.31 -2.42
C LEU A 372 4.05 18.11 -2.49
N ALA A 373 4.57 16.90 -2.77
CA ALA A 373 3.77 15.68 -2.76
C ALA A 373 3.17 15.36 -1.37
N ALA A 374 3.86 15.72 -0.28
CA ALA A 374 3.38 15.55 1.09
C ALA A 374 2.26 16.54 1.43
N GLU A 375 2.41 17.79 1.02
CA GLU A 375 1.40 18.84 1.13
C GLU A 375 0.11 18.45 0.38
N MET A 376 0.24 18.05 -0.89
CA MET A 376 -0.88 17.59 -1.73
C MET A 376 -1.55 16.32 -1.19
N ALA A 377 -0.80 15.45 -0.49
CA ALA A 377 -1.31 14.24 0.14
C ALA A 377 -1.85 14.45 1.56
N GLN A 378 -1.82 15.68 2.09
CA GLN A 378 -2.21 16.01 3.46
C GLN A 378 -1.55 15.10 4.51
N HIS A 379 -0.29 14.76 4.27
CA HIS A 379 0.49 13.90 5.14
C HIS A 379 1.75 14.64 5.58
N ALA A 380 2.20 14.39 6.83
CA ALA A 380 3.53 14.81 7.21
C ALA A 380 4.55 14.12 6.28
N GLN A 381 5.53 14.87 5.76
CA GLN A 381 6.54 14.38 4.81
C GLN A 381 7.19 13.07 5.28
N GLN A 382 7.54 12.99 6.57
CA GLN A 382 8.11 11.77 7.16
C GLN A 382 7.17 10.56 7.08
N THR A 383 5.86 10.76 7.20
CA THR A 383 4.84 9.70 7.09
C THR A 383 4.65 9.29 5.62
N LEU A 384 4.74 10.24 4.69
CA LEU A 384 4.71 9.98 3.25
C LEU A 384 5.89 9.08 2.84
N LEU A 385 7.12 9.49 3.17
CA LEU A 385 8.34 8.73 2.89
C LEU A 385 8.34 7.35 3.58
N ARG A 386 7.84 7.28 4.82
CA ARG A 386 7.82 6.03 5.60
C ARG A 386 6.73 5.06 5.16
N ASP A 387 5.51 5.48 4.87
CA ASP A 387 4.36 4.58 4.73
C ASP A 387 3.89 4.39 3.27
N TYR A 388 4.30 5.29 2.37
CA TYR A 388 3.85 5.34 0.97
C TYR A 388 4.94 5.07 -0.05
N LEU A 389 6.16 5.56 0.16
CA LEU A 389 7.27 5.34 -0.77
C LEU A 389 7.56 3.83 -0.91
N GLU A 390 7.25 3.29 -2.08
CA GLU A 390 7.64 1.94 -2.48
C GLU A 390 8.92 2.09 -3.32
N PRO A 391 10.05 1.51 -2.88
CA PRO A 391 11.32 1.65 -3.58
C PRO A 391 11.22 0.97 -4.94
N ASN A 392 11.10 1.76 -6.00
CA ASN A 392 11.32 1.27 -7.35
C ASN A 392 12.83 1.23 -7.58
N ALA A 393 13.41 0.04 -7.74
CA ALA A 393 14.85 -0.12 -7.97
C ALA A 393 15.35 0.72 -9.16
N HIS A 394 14.52 0.98 -10.18
CA HIS A 394 14.85 1.87 -11.29
C HIS A 394 14.80 3.36 -10.92
N VAL A 395 13.85 3.82 -10.10
CA VAL A 395 13.79 5.22 -9.66
C VAL A 395 14.87 5.48 -8.61
N ALA A 396 15.12 4.55 -7.70
CA ALA A 396 16.27 4.58 -6.82
C ALA A 396 17.57 4.57 -7.62
N MET A 397 17.69 3.77 -8.69
CA MET A 397 18.84 3.84 -9.58
C MET A 397 18.94 5.17 -10.34
N VAL A 398 17.82 5.76 -10.78
CA VAL A 398 17.79 7.05 -11.48
C VAL A 398 18.06 8.22 -10.54
N GLU A 399 17.58 8.16 -9.29
CA GLU A 399 17.83 9.13 -8.22
C GLU A 399 19.23 8.99 -7.66
N ILE A 400 19.75 7.77 -7.46
CA ILE A 400 21.17 7.52 -7.18
C ILE A 400 21.99 8.05 -8.36
N SER A 401 21.60 7.78 -9.60
CA SER A 401 22.27 8.32 -10.80
C SER A 401 22.15 9.84 -10.90
N ARG A 402 21.04 10.47 -10.46
CA ARG A 402 20.82 11.93 -10.46
C ARG A 402 21.55 12.61 -9.32
N PHE A 403 21.60 11.98 -8.16
CA PHE A 403 22.33 12.41 -6.98
C PHE A 403 23.83 12.36 -7.25
N HIS A 404 24.32 11.30 -7.88
CA HIS A 404 25.68 11.23 -8.43
C HIS A 404 25.87 12.24 -9.58
N ARG A 405 24.84 12.54 -10.39
CA ARG A 405 24.89 13.60 -11.43
C ARG A 405 24.95 15.03 -10.87
N GLN A 406 24.33 15.27 -9.71
CA GLN A 406 24.29 16.58 -9.05
C GLN A 406 25.47 16.78 -8.10
N SER A 407 26.12 15.70 -7.66
CA SER A 407 27.17 15.71 -6.65
C SER A 407 28.58 15.46 -7.22
N ASP A 408 28.77 15.37 -8.54
CA ASP A 408 30.10 15.19 -9.15
C ASP A 408 30.28 16.03 -10.43
N PRO A 409 31.24 16.98 -10.48
CA PRO A 409 31.39 17.98 -11.55
C PRO A 409 32.02 17.48 -12.87
N ASP A 410 32.31 16.19 -13.05
CA ASP A 410 32.78 15.65 -14.33
C ASP A 410 31.99 14.40 -14.72
N ILE A 411 31.43 14.40 -15.93
CA ILE A 411 30.65 13.31 -16.51
C ILE A 411 31.53 12.06 -16.61
N ALA A 412 31.50 11.19 -15.60
CA ALA A 412 32.20 9.91 -15.62
C ALA A 412 31.50 8.96 -16.60
N MET A 413 32.23 8.56 -17.64
CA MET A 413 31.74 7.65 -18.67
C MET A 413 31.52 6.22 -18.15
N PRO A 414 30.56 5.45 -18.71
CA PRO A 414 30.26 4.10 -18.25
C PRO A 414 31.39 3.09 -18.47
N GLY A 415 32.26 3.32 -19.45
CA GLY A 415 33.39 2.44 -19.78
C GLY A 415 34.74 2.97 -19.27
N PRO A 416 35.79 2.15 -19.25
CA PRO A 416 37.12 2.60 -18.85
C PRO A 416 37.66 3.61 -19.88
N GLY A 417 38.12 4.80 -19.48
CA GLY A 417 38.76 5.78 -20.37
C GLY A 417 38.33 7.24 -20.14
N ARG A 418 38.54 8.08 -21.17
CA ARG A 418 38.02 9.46 -21.27
C ARG A 418 37.17 9.65 -22.52
N CYS A 419 36.20 10.56 -22.43
CA CYS A 419 35.31 10.91 -23.52
C CYS A 419 35.67 12.27 -24.10
N VAL A 420 35.74 12.37 -25.43
CA VAL A 420 35.99 13.64 -26.13
C VAL A 420 34.69 14.41 -26.39
N SER A 421 33.58 13.70 -26.61
CA SER A 421 32.27 14.29 -26.92
C SER A 421 31.15 13.38 -26.39
N PRO A 422 30.12 13.90 -25.71
CA PRO A 422 29.04 13.11 -25.13
C PRO A 422 28.05 12.53 -26.16
N VAL A 423 28.29 12.72 -27.47
CA VAL A 423 27.44 12.20 -28.54
C VAL A 423 28.02 10.88 -29.05
N PRO A 424 27.28 9.75 -28.98
CA PRO A 424 27.79 8.46 -29.40
C PRO A 424 27.92 8.39 -30.94
N ALA A 425 29.07 7.94 -31.42
CA ALA A 425 29.35 7.74 -32.83
C ALA A 425 30.14 6.45 -33.07
N ALA A 426 29.70 5.59 -33.97
CA ALA A 426 30.32 4.29 -34.22
C ALA A 426 31.68 4.42 -34.93
N LEU A 427 32.65 3.61 -34.48
CA LEU A 427 33.93 3.49 -35.16
C LEU A 427 33.75 2.94 -36.59
N PRO A 428 34.47 3.47 -37.59
CA PRO A 428 34.46 2.92 -38.94
C PRO A 428 34.82 1.43 -38.95
N GLY A 429 34.03 0.60 -39.63
CA GLY A 429 34.26 -0.85 -39.72
C GLY A 429 33.77 -1.68 -38.52
N THR A 430 32.97 -1.10 -37.62
CA THR A 430 32.33 -1.86 -36.54
C THR A 430 31.33 -2.86 -37.11
N PRO A 431 31.43 -4.17 -36.78
CA PRO A 431 30.48 -5.17 -37.27
C PRO A 431 29.07 -4.89 -36.70
N PRO A 432 27.99 -5.12 -37.48
CA PRO A 432 26.63 -4.80 -37.06
C PRO A 432 26.15 -5.61 -35.84
N GLN A 433 26.83 -6.71 -35.51
CA GLN A 433 26.57 -7.54 -34.33
C GLN A 433 27.27 -7.02 -33.05
N ALA A 434 28.15 -6.02 -33.14
CA ALA A 434 28.73 -5.38 -31.96
C ALA A 434 27.68 -4.51 -31.24
N THR A 435 27.90 -4.28 -29.95
CA THR A 435 27.07 -3.36 -29.17
C THR A 435 27.14 -1.96 -29.79
N GLN A 436 25.98 -1.40 -30.15
CA GLN A 436 25.91 -0.05 -30.69
C GLN A 436 26.39 0.95 -29.62
N PRO A 437 27.14 2.01 -30.01
CA PRO A 437 27.60 3.00 -29.07
C PRO A 437 26.44 3.66 -28.32
N ASP A 438 26.40 3.48 -27.01
CA ASP A 438 25.49 4.14 -26.10
C ASP A 438 26.28 4.81 -24.98
N CYS A 439 25.89 6.03 -24.58
CA CYS A 439 26.50 6.71 -23.43
C CYS A 439 26.00 6.14 -22.09
N VAL A 440 25.53 4.89 -22.10
CA VAL A 440 24.84 4.20 -21.00
C VAL A 440 25.60 2.94 -20.60
N SER A 441 26.03 2.11 -21.57
CA SER A 441 26.73 0.87 -21.28
C SER A 441 28.24 0.99 -21.50
N ALA A 442 29.01 0.31 -20.65
CA ALA A 442 30.47 0.23 -20.80
C ALA A 442 30.89 -0.42 -22.13
N ALA A 443 30.07 -1.34 -22.65
CA ALA A 443 30.33 -2.04 -23.90
C ALA A 443 30.10 -1.14 -25.13
N GLY A 444 29.10 -0.25 -25.11
CA GLY A 444 28.87 0.72 -26.18
C GLY A 444 30.01 1.74 -26.30
N CYS A 445 30.62 2.12 -25.18
CA CYS A 445 31.79 3.01 -25.19
C CYS A 445 32.99 2.43 -25.95
N LEU A 446 33.21 1.11 -25.97
CA LEU A 446 34.36 0.46 -26.63
C LEU A 446 34.38 0.61 -28.16
N PHE A 447 33.20 0.80 -28.76
CA PHE A 447 33.01 0.94 -30.20
C PHE A 447 32.73 2.39 -30.63
N CYS A 448 32.92 3.36 -29.73
CA CYS A 448 32.71 4.78 -29.98
C CYS A 448 33.99 5.46 -30.50
N VAL A 449 33.87 6.36 -31.49
CA VAL A 449 34.99 7.18 -32.01
C VAL A 449 35.51 8.17 -30.96
N HIS A 450 34.62 8.64 -30.08
CA HIS A 450 34.94 9.64 -29.07
C HIS A 450 35.55 9.04 -27.79
N HIS A 451 35.70 7.71 -27.74
CA HIS A 451 36.37 7.00 -26.65
C HIS A 451 37.89 7.14 -26.76
N ARG A 452 38.53 7.65 -25.70
CA ARG A 452 39.99 7.70 -25.58
C ARG A 452 40.45 6.85 -24.41
N ASP A 453 41.46 6.03 -24.64
CA ASP A 453 42.14 5.33 -23.56
C ASP A 453 43.02 6.29 -22.76
N ILE A 454 43.14 6.06 -21.44
CA ILE A 454 44.03 6.82 -20.57
C ILE A 454 45.36 6.07 -20.48
N ASP A 455 46.47 6.80 -20.54
CA ASP A 455 47.79 6.20 -20.39
C ASP A 455 48.17 6.05 -18.91
N SER A 456 47.54 5.09 -18.22
CA SER A 456 47.81 4.79 -16.81
C SER A 456 47.71 3.29 -16.51
N GLU A 457 48.45 2.83 -15.50
CA GLU A 457 48.37 1.45 -14.99
C GLU A 457 46.95 1.11 -14.54
N ASP A 458 46.28 2.04 -13.85
CA ASP A 458 44.91 1.89 -13.35
C ASP A 458 43.90 1.63 -14.48
N HIS A 459 44.02 2.37 -15.60
CA HIS A 459 43.19 2.15 -16.78
C HIS A 459 43.43 0.79 -17.43
N VAL A 460 44.70 0.35 -17.49
CA VAL A 460 45.07 -0.98 -18.01
C VAL A 460 44.49 -2.09 -17.13
N TRP A 461 44.52 -1.93 -15.80
CA TRP A 461 43.89 -2.87 -14.85
C TRP A 461 42.36 -2.90 -14.99
N SER A 462 41.74 -1.75 -15.23
CA SER A 462 40.31 -1.63 -15.51
C SER A 462 39.92 -2.34 -16.83
N LEU A 463 40.71 -2.19 -17.90
CA LEU A 463 40.53 -2.91 -19.17
C LEU A 463 40.64 -4.43 -19.00
N ALA A 464 41.63 -4.91 -18.23
CA ALA A 464 41.82 -6.33 -17.95
C ALA A 464 40.65 -6.92 -17.13
N SER A 465 40.20 -6.19 -16.10
CA SER A 465 39.04 -6.57 -15.28
C SER A 465 37.76 -6.63 -16.11
N PHE A 466 37.54 -5.64 -16.98
CA PHE A 466 36.37 -5.62 -17.85
C PHE A 466 36.38 -6.75 -18.89
N ARG A 467 37.56 -7.13 -19.41
CA ARG A 467 37.72 -8.29 -20.29
C ARG A 467 37.34 -9.59 -19.57
N HIS A 468 37.72 -9.72 -18.31
CA HIS A 468 37.35 -10.88 -17.49
C HIS A 468 35.84 -10.95 -17.27
N LEU A 469 35.19 -9.83 -16.92
CA LEU A 469 33.73 -9.74 -16.79
C LEU A 469 33.01 -10.20 -18.07
N LYS A 470 33.44 -9.73 -19.25
CA LYS A 470 32.85 -10.15 -20.53
C LYS A 470 33.06 -11.64 -20.84
N SER A 471 34.16 -12.22 -20.36
CA SER A 471 34.42 -13.66 -20.49
C SER A 471 33.46 -14.47 -19.62
N LEU A 472 33.13 -14.00 -18.42
CA LEU A 472 32.11 -14.60 -17.55
C LEU A 472 30.69 -14.47 -18.15
N GLU A 473 30.35 -13.31 -18.72
CA GLU A 473 29.08 -13.11 -19.43
C GLU A 473 28.94 -14.08 -20.62
N LEU A 474 30.01 -14.27 -21.41
CA LEU A 474 30.03 -15.22 -22.52
C LEU A 474 29.87 -16.67 -22.02
N ALA A 475 30.52 -17.03 -20.91
CA ALA A 475 30.40 -18.36 -20.31
C ALA A 475 29.01 -18.65 -19.73
N ARG A 476 28.29 -17.62 -19.25
CA ARG A 476 26.92 -17.73 -18.72
C ARG A 476 25.84 -17.79 -19.79
N GLY A 477 26.12 -17.30 -20.99
CA GLY A 477 25.20 -17.41 -22.12
C GLY A 477 25.03 -18.87 -22.57
N HIS A 478 24.10 -19.63 -21.96
CA HIS A 478 23.69 -20.92 -22.50
C HIS A 478 23.10 -20.74 -23.92
N PRO A 479 23.47 -21.60 -24.89
CA PRO A 479 22.80 -21.63 -26.18
C PRO A 479 21.40 -22.23 -26.01
N SER A 480 20.36 -21.40 -26.06
CA SER A 480 19.03 -21.90 -26.41
C SER A 480 19.07 -22.42 -27.86
N PRO A 481 18.43 -23.57 -28.19
CA PRO A 481 18.51 -24.15 -29.53
C PRO A 481 17.53 -23.48 -30.51
N PRO A 482 17.72 -23.63 -31.83
CA PRO A 482 18.79 -23.12 -32.66
C PRO A 482 18.27 -21.91 -33.47
N ASP A 483 18.55 -20.67 -33.04
CA ASP A 483 18.47 -19.56 -34.01
C ASP A 483 19.78 -19.56 -34.79
N ARG A 484 19.73 -20.18 -35.96
CA ARG A 484 20.84 -20.63 -36.82
C ARG A 484 21.67 -19.49 -37.43
N ARG A 485 21.75 -18.32 -36.80
CA ARG A 485 22.26 -17.09 -37.43
C ARG A 485 23.45 -16.44 -36.74
N ILE A 486 23.84 -16.84 -35.54
CA ILE A 486 24.96 -16.19 -34.84
C ILE A 486 25.96 -17.26 -34.40
N SER A 487 27.00 -17.45 -35.20
CA SER A 487 28.17 -18.25 -34.78
C SER A 487 28.72 -17.70 -33.45
N PRO A 488 29.32 -18.52 -32.58
CA PRO A 488 29.90 -18.05 -31.30
C PRO A 488 30.94 -16.93 -31.49
N ALA A 489 31.55 -16.82 -32.67
CA ALA A 489 32.44 -15.74 -33.08
C ALA A 489 31.75 -14.37 -33.33
N LEU A 490 30.42 -14.34 -33.44
CA LEU A 490 29.59 -13.15 -33.70
C LEU A 490 28.81 -12.67 -32.45
N HIS A 491 29.04 -13.26 -31.28
CA HIS A 491 28.39 -12.82 -30.04
C HIS A 491 28.91 -11.43 -29.60
N PRO A 492 28.06 -10.49 -29.16
CA PRO A 492 28.49 -9.15 -28.75
C PRO A 492 29.58 -9.13 -27.67
N ALA A 493 29.49 -10.05 -26.69
CA ALA A 493 30.53 -10.21 -25.66
C ALA A 493 31.86 -10.71 -26.23
N ALA A 494 31.85 -11.60 -27.24
CA ALA A 494 33.07 -12.08 -27.89
C ALA A 494 33.76 -10.95 -28.68
N LEU A 495 32.98 -10.09 -29.35
CA LEU A 495 33.48 -8.91 -30.04
C LEU A 495 34.06 -7.88 -29.06
N ALA A 496 33.44 -7.68 -27.90
CA ALA A 496 33.96 -6.83 -26.84
C ALA A 496 35.29 -7.38 -26.25
N ILE A 497 35.37 -8.70 -26.01
CA ILE A 497 36.60 -9.37 -25.56
C ILE A 497 37.72 -9.17 -26.59
N ALA A 498 37.43 -9.37 -27.89
CA ALA A 498 38.41 -9.18 -28.96
C ALA A 498 38.93 -7.73 -29.01
N ARG A 499 38.04 -6.75 -28.86
CA ARG A 499 38.41 -5.32 -28.82
C ARG A 499 39.27 -4.98 -27.60
N LEU A 500 38.91 -5.48 -26.42
CA LEU A 500 39.67 -5.30 -25.19
C LEU A 500 41.05 -5.97 -25.27
N ALA A 501 41.12 -7.18 -25.83
CA ALA A 501 42.38 -7.88 -26.06
C ALA A 501 43.28 -7.11 -27.05
N ALA A 502 42.71 -6.51 -28.10
CA ALA A 502 43.45 -5.66 -29.03
C ALA A 502 44.03 -4.41 -28.35
N LYS A 503 43.24 -3.76 -27.47
CA LYS A 503 43.71 -2.60 -26.67
C LYS A 503 44.84 -3.00 -25.71
N LEU A 504 44.69 -4.10 -24.96
CA LEU A 504 45.75 -4.59 -24.05
C LEU A 504 47.03 -4.95 -24.82
N LYS A 505 46.91 -5.61 -25.97
CA LYS A 505 48.04 -5.94 -26.85
C LYS A 505 48.73 -4.71 -27.43
N PHE A 506 47.99 -3.63 -27.67
CA PHE A 506 48.56 -2.35 -28.05
C PHE A 506 49.42 -1.78 -26.91
N TYR A 507 48.92 -1.75 -25.68
CA TYR A 507 49.71 -1.32 -24.50
C TYR A 507 50.96 -2.17 -24.30
N GLU A 508 50.83 -3.49 -24.41
CA GLU A 508 51.93 -4.43 -24.24
C GLU A 508 53.09 -4.19 -25.22
N ARG A 509 52.77 -3.88 -26.48
CA ARG A 509 53.74 -3.67 -27.56
C ARG A 509 54.26 -2.24 -27.66
N SER A 510 53.59 -1.28 -27.03
CA SER A 510 53.91 0.14 -27.19
C SER A 510 55.18 0.57 -26.44
N SER A 511 55.43 0.01 -25.26
CA SER A 511 56.56 0.38 -24.40
C SER A 511 56.83 -0.72 -23.37
N VAL A 512 58.07 -0.85 -22.92
CA VAL A 512 58.48 -1.78 -21.86
C VAL A 512 57.69 -1.53 -20.57
N VAL A 513 57.46 -0.26 -20.22
CA VAL A 513 56.72 0.15 -19.00
C VAL A 513 55.24 -0.23 -19.13
N ARG A 514 54.59 0.08 -20.26
CA ARG A 514 53.20 -0.31 -20.52
C ARG A 514 53.03 -1.83 -20.58
N GLY A 515 54.05 -2.55 -21.07
CA GLY A 515 54.10 -4.01 -21.00
C GLY A 515 54.17 -4.56 -19.58
N GLN A 516 54.84 -3.88 -18.65
CA GLN A 516 54.81 -4.25 -17.23
C GLN A 516 53.41 -4.06 -16.65
N TRP A 517 52.72 -2.95 -16.96
CA TRP A 517 51.35 -2.72 -16.51
C TRP A 517 50.38 -3.80 -16.97
N VAL A 518 50.48 -4.24 -18.24
CA VAL A 518 49.62 -5.30 -18.76
C VAL A 518 49.89 -6.64 -18.04
N ARG A 519 51.16 -6.98 -17.81
CA ARG A 519 51.53 -8.21 -17.08
C ARG A 519 51.01 -8.20 -15.64
N GLU A 520 51.27 -7.11 -14.93
CA GLU A 520 50.80 -6.90 -13.57
C GLU A 520 49.26 -6.94 -13.48
N ALA A 521 48.57 -6.26 -14.40
CA ALA A 521 47.12 -6.28 -14.47
C ALA A 521 46.58 -7.70 -14.68
N LEU A 522 47.19 -8.52 -15.54
CA LEU A 522 46.78 -9.90 -15.78
C LEU A 522 47.03 -10.80 -14.56
N LEU A 523 48.18 -10.66 -13.89
CA LEU A 523 48.49 -11.36 -12.64
C LEU A 523 47.45 -11.04 -11.56
N ARG A 524 47.07 -9.77 -11.39
CA ARG A 524 46.00 -9.37 -10.46
C ARG A 524 44.66 -10.03 -10.77
N ILE A 525 44.31 -10.22 -12.05
CA ILE A 525 43.09 -10.96 -12.43
C ILE A 525 43.19 -12.43 -12.03
N GLU A 526 44.34 -13.08 -12.21
CA GLU A 526 44.57 -14.48 -11.80
C GLU A 526 44.50 -14.66 -10.28
N GLU A 527 44.97 -13.66 -9.52
CA GLU A 527 44.87 -13.61 -8.06
C GLU A 527 43.46 -13.27 -7.54
N GLY A 528 42.52 -12.93 -8.43
CA GLY A 528 41.15 -12.51 -8.08
C GLY A 528 41.04 -11.07 -7.57
N ALA A 529 42.10 -10.27 -7.74
CA ALA A 529 42.13 -8.83 -7.43
C ALA A 529 41.63 -8.00 -8.62
N TYR A 530 40.32 -7.75 -8.63
CA TYR A 530 39.66 -6.97 -9.69
C TYR A 530 39.60 -5.47 -9.40
N HIS A 531 39.65 -4.66 -10.46
CA HIS A 531 39.53 -3.21 -10.37
C HIS A 531 38.20 -2.81 -9.69
N PRO A 532 38.18 -1.82 -8.76
CA PRO A 532 37.00 -1.47 -7.96
C PRO A 532 35.73 -1.21 -8.78
N ALA A 533 35.87 -0.58 -9.96
CA ALA A 533 34.75 -0.32 -10.87
C ALA A 533 34.02 -1.59 -11.36
N TRP A 534 34.71 -2.74 -11.44
CA TRP A 534 34.17 -3.98 -11.99
C TRP A 534 34.03 -5.09 -10.94
N ARG A 535 34.70 -4.97 -9.79
CA ARG A 535 34.77 -5.99 -8.74
C ARG A 535 33.39 -6.51 -8.33
N ALA A 536 32.44 -5.64 -8.05
CA ALA A 536 31.09 -6.03 -7.63
C ALA A 536 30.36 -6.81 -8.74
N PHE A 537 30.47 -6.37 -10.00
CA PHE A 537 29.87 -7.05 -11.15
C PHE A 537 30.52 -8.41 -11.42
N ILE A 538 31.84 -8.53 -11.27
CA ILE A 538 32.57 -9.78 -11.42
C ILE A 538 32.22 -10.78 -10.33
N GLN A 539 32.08 -10.34 -9.08
CA GLN A 539 31.64 -11.20 -7.97
C GLN A 539 30.22 -11.73 -8.21
N LEU A 540 29.27 -10.86 -8.59
CA LEU A 540 27.92 -11.28 -9.00
C LEU A 540 27.93 -12.20 -10.24
N ALA A 541 28.92 -12.04 -11.12
CA ALA A 541 29.15 -12.89 -12.29
C ALA A 541 29.93 -14.20 -11.98
N GLY A 542 30.57 -14.29 -10.81
CA GLY A 542 31.33 -15.45 -10.34
C GLY A 542 30.54 -16.36 -9.40
N ASP A 543 29.66 -15.79 -8.57
CA ASP A 543 28.79 -16.54 -7.66
C ASP A 543 27.79 -17.37 -8.49
N ARG A 544 28.03 -18.69 -8.58
CA ARG A 544 27.02 -19.64 -9.02
C ARG A 544 25.97 -19.78 -7.91
N PRO A 545 24.66 -19.88 -8.21
CA PRO A 545 23.72 -20.45 -7.26
C PRO A 545 24.08 -21.89 -6.90
#